data_AF-A0A241V8M9-F1
#
_entry.id   AF-A0A241V8M9-F1
#
_cell.length_a   1.000
_cell.length_b   1.000
_cell.length_c   1.000
_cell.angle_alpha   90.00
_cell.angle_beta   90.00
_cell.angle_gamma   90.00
#
_symmetry.space_group_name_H-M   'P 1'
#
loop_
_entity.id
_entity.type
_entity.pdbx_description
1 polymer ?
#
loop_
_entity_poly.entity_id
_entity_poly.type
_entity_poly.pdbx_seq_one_letter_code
_entity_poly.pdbx_strand_id
1 'polypeptide(L)'
;MSTILSRITYSLQFSRVRTTQQKEASKQLLSNEYKDIVDFIKKYRDHIRDDVFESQEYSIKLIQIPKISNTNKSDLAVEFVNWSSLSEEDKEKYDQLTAIVKDKVVKVEAVNIGKLKPGQVLSKVKERTNATLNHTDHKHLLCIFKIRPYSEFGGITDPFDTNTKYCHYDEAHQDYLYQDEWINFLVKLIHDQKLKKDDWKEKFRLKQTLNIGEYE
;
A
#
# COMPACT_ATOMS: atom_id res chain seq x y z
N MET A 1 -27.23 32.55 -26.23
CA MET A 1 -27.56 31.42 -25.32
C MET A 1 -26.44 31.01 -24.37
N SER A 2 -25.19 31.50 -24.52
CA SER A 2 -24.07 31.10 -23.65
C SER A 2 -24.06 31.78 -22.26
N THR A 3 -24.67 32.96 -22.12
CA THR A 3 -24.57 33.77 -20.90
C THR A 3 -25.51 33.33 -19.76
N ILE A 4 -26.61 32.64 -20.07
CA ILE A 4 -27.65 32.27 -19.09
C ILE A 4 -27.21 31.09 -18.20
N LEU A 5 -26.37 30.18 -18.72
CA LEU A 5 -25.90 29.01 -17.97
C LEU A 5 -25.12 29.38 -16.69
N SER A 6 -24.39 30.49 -16.71
CA SER A 6 -23.58 30.97 -15.58
C SER A 6 -24.40 31.46 -14.38
N ARG A 7 -25.68 31.83 -14.58
CA ARG A 7 -26.54 32.44 -13.54
C ARG A 7 -27.34 31.42 -12.72
N ILE A 8 -27.21 30.12 -13.01
CA ILE A 8 -28.07 29.07 -12.43
C ILE A 8 -27.45 28.42 -11.17
N THR A 9 -26.17 28.68 -10.87
CA THR A 9 -25.51 28.02 -9.72
C THR A 9 -26.13 28.40 -8.37
N TYR A 10 -26.68 29.61 -8.23
CA TYR A 10 -27.20 30.09 -6.95
C TYR A 10 -28.73 30.07 -6.81
N SER A 11 -29.51 29.89 -7.89
CA SER A 11 -30.96 30.11 -7.86
C SER A 11 -31.82 28.88 -7.56
N LEU A 12 -31.25 27.68 -7.41
CA LEU A 12 -32.03 26.44 -7.25
C LEU A 12 -31.50 25.50 -6.15
N GLN A 13 -31.09 26.03 -5.00
CA GLN A 13 -30.78 25.20 -3.82
C GLN A 13 -32.00 24.47 -3.21
N PHE A 14 -33.21 24.64 -3.77
CA PHE A 14 -34.44 23.99 -3.29
C PHE A 14 -34.90 22.77 -4.12
N SER A 15 -34.23 22.43 -5.22
CA SER A 15 -34.57 21.25 -6.02
C SER A 15 -33.75 20.03 -5.60
N ARG A 16 -34.44 18.94 -5.23
CA ARG A 16 -33.81 17.62 -4.95
C ARG A 16 -33.25 16.95 -6.23
N VAL A 17 -33.64 17.43 -7.42
CA VAL A 17 -33.22 16.87 -8.70
C VAL A 17 -32.28 17.85 -9.39
N ARG A 18 -31.01 17.47 -9.50
CA ARG A 18 -29.96 18.25 -10.18
C ARG A 18 -29.68 17.63 -11.55
N THR A 19 -29.70 18.45 -12.61
CA THR A 19 -29.30 18.00 -13.95
C THR A 19 -27.78 17.78 -14.01
N THR A 20 -27.30 16.99 -14.97
CA THR A 20 -25.87 16.67 -15.13
C THR A 20 -25.01 17.93 -15.32
N GLN A 21 -25.49 18.89 -16.11
CA GLN A 21 -24.82 20.17 -16.34
C GLN A 21 -24.73 21.03 -15.06
N GLN A 22 -25.76 21.03 -14.20
CA GLN A 22 -25.70 21.71 -12.91
C GLN A 22 -24.69 21.07 -11.96
N LYS A 23 -24.58 19.73 -11.96
CA LYS A 23 -23.56 19.02 -11.16
C LYS A 23 -22.14 19.36 -11.61
N GLU A 24 -21.90 19.46 -12.92
CA GLU A 24 -20.59 19.84 -13.46
C GLU A 24 -20.23 21.30 -13.15
N ALA A 25 -21.17 22.23 -13.33
CA ALA A 25 -20.97 23.63 -12.98
C ALA A 25 -20.69 23.81 -11.47
N SER A 26 -21.42 23.10 -10.60
CA SER A 26 -21.15 23.09 -9.15
C SER A 26 -19.78 22.49 -8.83
N LYS A 27 -19.37 21.39 -9.47
CA LYS A 27 -18.04 20.79 -9.24
C LYS A 27 -16.91 21.74 -9.63
N GLN A 28 -17.04 22.45 -10.75
CA GLN A 28 -16.04 23.41 -11.22
C GLN A 28 -15.94 24.62 -10.28
N LEU A 29 -17.07 25.14 -9.79
CA LEU A 29 -17.07 26.21 -8.79
C LEU A 29 -16.47 25.76 -7.46
N LEU A 30 -16.90 24.59 -6.96
CA LEU A 30 -16.35 24.01 -5.73
C LEU A 30 -14.86 23.72 -5.83
N SER A 31 -14.34 23.41 -7.02
CA SER A 31 -12.91 23.14 -7.22
C SER A 31 -12.07 24.41 -7.04
N ASN A 32 -12.58 25.57 -7.45
CA ASN A 32 -11.91 26.85 -7.24
C ASN A 32 -11.96 27.26 -5.77
N GLU A 33 -13.13 27.19 -5.14
CA GLU A 33 -13.29 27.49 -3.70
C GLU A 33 -12.49 26.52 -2.82
N TYR A 34 -12.42 25.25 -3.20
CA TYR A 34 -11.62 24.24 -2.50
C TYR A 34 -10.13 24.57 -2.54
N LYS A 35 -9.63 25.08 -3.68
CA LYS A 35 -8.24 25.52 -3.80
C LYS A 35 -7.93 26.66 -2.83
N ASP A 36 -8.80 27.66 -2.75
CA ASP A 36 -8.62 28.80 -1.84
C ASP A 36 -8.61 28.35 -0.38
N ILE A 37 -9.48 27.41 0.00
CA ILE A 37 -9.51 26.82 1.35
C ILE A 37 -8.22 26.05 1.64
N VAL A 38 -7.75 25.22 0.70
CA VAL A 38 -6.51 24.46 0.86
C VAL A 38 -5.30 25.38 0.99
N ASP A 39 -5.23 26.43 0.19
CA ASP A 39 -4.15 27.41 0.22
C ASP A 39 -4.18 28.23 1.52
N PHE A 40 -5.38 28.58 2.03
CA PHE A 40 -5.52 29.17 3.35
C PHE A 40 -5.01 28.25 4.47
N ILE A 41 -5.39 26.96 4.44
CA ILE A 41 -4.95 25.97 5.44
C ILE A 41 -3.42 25.80 5.41
N LYS A 42 -2.83 25.71 4.21
CA LYS A 42 -1.36 25.62 4.05
C LYS A 42 -0.67 26.84 4.61
N LYS A 43 -1.10 28.04 4.20
CA LYS A 43 -0.53 29.29 4.69
C LYS A 43 -0.63 29.39 6.20
N TYR A 44 -1.78 29.01 6.78
CA TYR A 44 -1.94 28.99 8.22
C TYR A 44 -0.96 28.02 8.90
N ARG A 45 -0.85 26.78 8.39
CA ARG A 45 0.08 25.77 8.91
C ARG A 45 1.53 26.25 8.87
N ASP A 46 1.96 26.90 7.80
CA ASP A 46 3.33 27.42 7.66
C ASP A 46 3.66 28.57 8.64
N HIS A 47 2.64 29.21 9.22
CA HIS A 47 2.80 30.28 10.21
C HIS A 47 2.66 29.78 11.66
N ILE A 48 2.34 28.50 11.87
CA ILE A 48 2.35 27.88 13.19
C ILE A 48 3.80 27.60 13.55
N ARG A 49 4.20 28.02 14.75
CA ARG A 49 5.54 27.71 15.26
C ARG A 49 5.68 26.21 15.51
N ASP A 50 6.86 25.67 15.23
CA ASP A 50 7.14 24.23 15.35
C ASP A 50 6.86 23.69 16.77
N ASP A 51 7.12 24.49 17.81
CA ASP A 51 6.85 24.13 19.21
C ASP A 51 5.37 23.93 19.52
N VAL A 52 4.48 24.64 18.81
CA VAL A 52 3.03 24.48 18.93
C VAL A 52 2.54 23.32 18.05
N PHE A 53 3.13 23.15 16.86
CA PHE A 53 2.76 22.08 15.93
C PHE A 53 3.08 20.69 16.50
N GLU A 54 4.20 20.56 17.22
CA GLU A 54 4.64 19.32 17.86
C GLU A 54 4.02 19.10 19.25
N SER A 55 3.26 20.08 19.79
CA SER A 55 2.66 19.97 21.11
C SER A 55 1.59 18.87 21.16
N GLN A 56 1.74 17.98 22.15
CA GLN A 56 0.77 16.91 22.38
C GLN A 56 -0.60 17.43 22.81
N GLU A 57 -0.68 18.64 23.38
CA GLU A 57 -1.95 19.28 23.78
C GLU A 57 -2.88 19.57 22.59
N TYR A 58 -2.31 19.74 21.38
CA TYR A 58 -3.04 19.99 20.14
C TYR A 58 -3.04 18.75 19.20
N SER A 59 -2.54 17.61 19.67
CA SER A 59 -2.45 16.37 18.88
C SER A 59 -3.74 15.56 18.95
N ILE A 60 -4.58 15.67 17.91
CA ILE A 60 -5.78 14.82 17.75
C ILE A 60 -5.36 13.53 17.01
N LYS A 61 -5.31 12.41 17.74
CA LYS A 61 -5.03 11.09 17.17
C LYS A 61 -6.32 10.40 16.74
N LEU A 62 -6.50 10.17 15.44
CA LEU A 62 -7.60 9.37 14.90
C LEU A 62 -7.17 7.90 14.81
N ILE A 63 -7.75 7.05 15.66
CA ILE A 63 -7.54 5.60 15.60
C ILE A 63 -8.81 4.97 15.02
N GLN A 64 -8.69 4.39 13.82
CA GLN A 64 -9.79 3.67 13.17
C GLN A 64 -9.69 2.19 13.49
N ILE A 65 -10.63 1.67 14.26
CA ILE A 65 -10.73 0.23 14.57
C ILE A 65 -11.93 -0.33 13.79
N PRO A 66 -11.71 -1.15 12.76
CA PRO A 66 -12.81 -1.79 12.05
C PRO A 66 -13.50 -2.79 12.98
N LYS A 67 -14.75 -2.52 13.35
CA LYS A 67 -15.61 -3.52 13.98
C LYS A 67 -16.01 -4.54 12.92
N ILE A 68 -15.56 -5.78 13.07
CA ILE A 68 -16.08 -6.91 12.30
C ILE A 68 -17.49 -7.21 12.85
N SER A 69 -18.47 -6.45 12.39
CA SER A 69 -19.88 -6.71 12.65
C SER A 69 -20.45 -7.52 11.50
N ASN A 70 -21.02 -8.70 11.79
CA ASN A 70 -21.71 -9.54 10.81
C ASN A 70 -23.12 -9.05 10.45
N THR A 71 -23.43 -7.75 10.64
CA THR A 71 -24.74 -7.20 10.29
C THR A 71 -24.63 -6.09 9.25
N ASN A 72 -25.29 -6.31 8.12
CA ASN A 72 -25.45 -5.41 6.98
C ASN A 72 -26.27 -4.16 7.34
N LYS A 73 -25.78 -3.29 8.24
CA LYS A 73 -26.31 -1.93 8.39
C LYS A 73 -25.16 -0.95 8.61
N SER A 74 -25.30 0.17 7.92
CA SER A 74 -24.42 1.34 7.94
C SER A 74 -24.25 1.88 9.36
N ASP A 75 -23.30 1.33 10.11
CA ASP A 75 -22.92 1.87 11.41
C ASP A 75 -21.83 2.92 11.21
N LEU A 76 -22.13 4.17 11.60
CA LEU A 76 -21.15 5.24 11.63
C LEU A 76 -20.12 4.91 12.71
N ALA A 77 -18.96 4.38 12.31
CA ALA A 77 -17.94 3.83 13.20
C ALA A 77 -16.87 4.84 13.63
N VAL A 78 -17.28 6.06 14.01
CA VAL A 78 -16.35 7.09 14.51
C VAL A 78 -16.83 7.55 15.88
N GLU A 79 -16.11 7.16 16.93
CA GLU A 79 -16.35 7.57 18.31
C GLU A 79 -15.22 8.49 18.75
N PHE A 80 -15.55 9.72 19.17
CA PHE A 80 -14.59 10.70 19.65
C PHE A 80 -14.39 10.49 21.16
N VAL A 81 -13.22 9.99 21.53
CA VAL A 81 -12.87 9.78 22.94
C VAL A 81 -12.06 10.98 23.43
N ASN A 82 -12.52 11.60 24.51
CA ASN A 82 -11.78 12.67 25.16
C ASN A 82 -10.64 12.07 26.01
N TRP A 83 -9.40 12.32 25.61
CA TRP A 83 -8.20 11.82 26.26
C TRP A 83 -8.08 12.25 27.73
N SER A 84 -8.57 13.45 28.08
CA SER A 84 -8.48 13.99 29.45
C SER A 84 -9.42 13.32 30.44
N SER A 85 -10.40 12.54 29.97
CA SER A 85 -11.38 11.82 30.80
C SER A 85 -11.11 10.31 30.88
N LEU A 86 -10.01 9.82 30.32
CA LEU A 86 -9.67 8.40 30.33
C LEU A 86 -9.08 7.96 31.67
N SER A 87 -9.44 6.75 32.10
CA SER A 87 -8.79 6.06 33.21
C SER A 87 -7.34 5.72 32.85
N GLU A 88 -6.45 5.61 33.84
CA GLU A 88 -5.04 5.24 33.59
C GLU A 88 -4.92 3.85 32.92
N GLU A 89 -5.82 2.93 33.22
CA GLU A 89 -5.89 1.59 32.62
C GLU A 89 -6.26 1.62 31.13
N ASP A 90 -7.12 2.55 30.72
CA ASP A 90 -7.48 2.71 29.31
C ASP A 90 -6.38 3.45 28.55
N LYS A 91 -5.69 4.41 29.18
CA LYS A 91 -4.53 5.08 28.58
C LYS A 91 -3.42 4.08 28.24
N GLU A 92 -3.12 3.13 29.13
CA GLU A 92 -2.12 2.07 28.84
C GLU A 92 -2.51 1.19 27.65
N LYS A 93 -3.79 0.82 27.52
CA LYS A 93 -4.27 0.04 26.35
C LYS A 93 -4.15 0.84 25.06
N TYR A 94 -4.48 2.13 25.09
CA TYR A 94 -4.32 3.02 23.95
C TYR A 94 -2.85 3.27 23.60
N ASP A 95 -1.95 3.34 24.58
CA ASP A 95 -0.52 3.46 24.34
C ASP A 95 0.08 2.18 23.76
N GLN A 96 -0.33 0.99 24.23
CA GLN A 96 0.04 -0.28 23.60
C GLN A 96 -0.48 -0.38 22.15
N LEU A 97 -1.72 0.01 21.91
CA LEU A 97 -2.29 0.06 20.55
C LEU A 97 -1.57 1.09 19.67
N THR A 98 -1.25 2.26 20.22
CA THR A 98 -0.48 3.30 19.52
C THR A 98 0.93 2.83 19.22
N ALA A 99 1.58 2.09 20.13
CA ALA A 99 2.89 1.49 19.92
C ALA A 99 2.84 0.41 18.82
N ILE A 100 1.82 -0.44 18.79
CA ILE A 100 1.61 -1.42 17.71
C ILE A 100 1.41 -0.71 16.36
N VAL A 101 0.60 0.36 16.33
CA VAL A 101 0.38 1.17 15.11
C VAL A 101 1.67 1.88 14.71
N LYS A 102 2.45 2.40 15.66
CA LYS A 102 3.72 3.07 15.42
C LYS A 102 4.78 2.09 14.92
N ASP A 103 4.89 0.88 15.46
CA ASP A 103 5.73 -0.20 14.92
C ASP A 103 5.34 -0.60 13.49
N LYS A 104 4.04 -0.53 13.18
CA LYS A 104 3.52 -0.78 11.83
C LYS A 104 3.79 0.39 10.87
N VAL A 105 3.89 1.61 11.37
CA VAL A 105 4.08 2.86 10.59
C VAL A 105 5.55 3.31 10.52
N VAL A 106 6.42 2.89 11.46
CA VAL A 106 7.83 3.28 11.54
C VAL A 106 8.76 2.48 10.60
N LYS A 107 8.24 1.55 9.79
CA LYS A 107 9.03 0.86 8.74
C LYS A 107 8.77 1.41 7.34
N VAL A 108 8.69 2.74 7.19
CA VAL A 108 8.72 3.41 5.88
C VAL A 108 9.86 4.43 5.81
N GLU A 109 10.90 4.25 6.61
CA GLU A 109 12.18 4.90 6.33
C GLU A 109 12.97 4.02 5.36
N ALA A 110 13.16 4.56 4.15
CA ALA A 110 13.95 4.02 3.04
C ALA A 110 13.34 2.88 2.19
N VAL A 111 12.23 3.17 1.51
CA VAL A 111 11.55 2.26 0.55
C VAL A 111 12.44 1.83 -0.64
N ASN A 112 13.65 2.39 -0.86
CA ASN A 112 14.54 1.99 -1.97
C ASN A 112 16.02 1.76 -1.59
N ILE A 113 16.42 1.75 -0.32
CA ILE A 113 17.80 1.38 0.02
C ILE A 113 17.90 -0.15 0.00
N GLY A 114 18.45 -0.70 -1.08
CA GLY A 114 18.73 -2.14 -1.23
C GLY A 114 17.76 -2.94 -2.10
N LYS A 115 16.72 -2.31 -2.66
CA LYS A 115 15.77 -2.98 -3.56
C LYS A 115 16.32 -3.12 -4.99
N LEU A 116 16.15 -4.30 -5.58
CA LEU A 116 16.81 -4.72 -6.81
C LEU A 116 15.80 -5.04 -7.90
N LYS A 117 16.11 -4.65 -9.13
CA LYS A 117 15.33 -5.05 -10.32
C LYS A 117 15.61 -6.51 -10.70
N PRO A 118 14.71 -7.20 -11.43
CA PRO A 118 14.92 -8.58 -11.88
C PRO A 118 16.28 -8.82 -12.55
N GLY A 119 16.75 -7.89 -13.39
CA GLY A 119 18.06 -8.01 -14.06
C GLY A 119 19.26 -7.94 -13.09
N GLN A 120 19.13 -7.17 -12.01
CA GLN A 120 20.17 -7.10 -10.96
C GLN A 120 20.19 -8.37 -10.11
N VAL A 121 19.02 -8.95 -9.82
CA VAL A 121 18.91 -10.27 -9.16
C VAL A 121 19.66 -11.32 -9.96
N LEU A 122 19.41 -11.43 -11.26
CA LEU A 122 20.08 -12.38 -12.14
C LEU A 122 21.61 -12.17 -12.17
N SER A 123 22.05 -10.92 -12.22
CA SER A 123 23.48 -10.57 -12.24
C SER A 123 24.17 -11.00 -10.94
N LYS A 124 23.60 -10.65 -9.78
CA LYS A 124 24.13 -11.03 -8.46
C LYS A 124 24.11 -12.54 -8.23
N VAL A 125 23.08 -13.26 -8.68
CA VAL A 125 23.03 -14.73 -8.58
C VAL A 125 24.12 -15.36 -9.44
N LYS A 126 24.32 -14.86 -10.67
CA LYS A 126 25.37 -15.34 -11.57
C LYS A 126 26.76 -15.12 -10.97
N GLU A 127 27.02 -13.95 -10.40
CA GLU A 127 28.29 -13.63 -9.72
C GLU A 127 28.60 -14.60 -8.58
N ARG A 128 27.58 -15.02 -7.81
CA ARG A 128 27.77 -15.87 -6.62
C ARG A 128 27.79 -17.37 -6.91
N THR A 129 27.03 -17.83 -7.90
CA THR A 129 26.84 -19.27 -8.19
C THR A 129 27.56 -19.74 -9.45
N ASN A 130 28.03 -18.81 -10.29
CA ASN A 130 28.50 -19.06 -11.65
C ASN A 130 27.45 -19.73 -12.58
N ALA A 131 26.20 -19.89 -12.11
CA ALA A 131 25.11 -20.47 -12.87
C ALA A 131 24.38 -19.37 -13.65
N THR A 132 24.03 -19.65 -14.92
CA THR A 132 23.32 -18.69 -15.76
C THR A 132 21.83 -18.94 -15.70
N LEU A 133 21.11 -18.10 -14.95
CA LEU A 133 19.66 -18.03 -14.96
C LEU A 133 19.22 -16.98 -16.00
N ASN A 134 18.18 -17.30 -16.77
CA ASN A 134 17.54 -16.33 -17.67
C ASN A 134 16.26 -15.76 -17.04
N HIS A 135 15.66 -14.75 -17.68
CA HIS A 135 14.41 -14.14 -17.19
C HIS A 135 13.24 -15.13 -17.14
N THR A 136 13.23 -16.14 -18.01
CA THR A 136 12.20 -17.20 -18.01
C THR A 136 12.33 -18.10 -16.77
N ASP A 137 13.55 -18.50 -16.43
CA ASP A 137 13.84 -19.28 -15.22
C ASP A 137 13.45 -18.49 -13.96
N HIS A 138 13.77 -17.19 -13.92
CA HIS A 138 13.36 -16.33 -12.83
C HIS A 138 11.83 -16.22 -12.73
N LYS A 139 11.11 -16.04 -13.84
CA LYS A 139 9.63 -16.09 -13.86
C LYS A 139 9.12 -17.40 -13.29
N HIS A 140 9.66 -18.54 -13.73
CA HIS A 140 9.23 -19.87 -13.24
C HIS A 140 9.39 -19.99 -11.73
N LEU A 141 10.56 -19.61 -11.20
CA LEU A 141 10.86 -19.65 -9.77
C LEU A 141 9.92 -18.74 -8.96
N LEU A 142 9.65 -17.52 -9.45
CA LEU A 142 8.71 -16.61 -8.79
C LEU A 142 7.29 -17.18 -8.73
N CYS A 143 6.85 -17.84 -9.80
CA CYS A 143 5.52 -18.46 -9.87
C CYS A 143 5.39 -19.68 -8.94
N ILE A 144 6.34 -20.63 -9.02
CA ILE A 144 6.24 -21.86 -8.23
C ILE A 144 6.30 -21.57 -6.73
N PHE A 145 7.11 -20.60 -6.29
CA PHE A 145 7.24 -20.22 -4.89
C PHE A 145 6.23 -19.15 -4.43
N LYS A 146 5.28 -18.75 -5.30
CA LYS A 146 4.28 -17.70 -5.02
C LYS A 146 4.88 -16.43 -4.41
N ILE A 147 5.99 -15.96 -4.97
CA ILE A 147 6.68 -14.76 -4.47
C ILE A 147 5.91 -13.49 -4.79
N ARG A 148 5.19 -13.50 -5.90
CA ARG A 148 4.34 -12.40 -6.36
C ARG A 148 3.15 -12.97 -7.15
N PRO A 149 2.07 -12.20 -7.37
CA PRO A 149 0.90 -12.71 -8.04
C PRO A 149 1.18 -12.93 -9.53
N TYR A 150 0.70 -14.06 -10.05
CA TYR A 150 0.65 -14.33 -11.47
C TYR A 150 -0.73 -14.89 -11.82
N SER A 151 -1.40 -14.24 -12.78
CA SER A 151 -2.71 -14.65 -13.31
C SER A 151 -2.73 -16.08 -13.84
N GLU A 152 -1.57 -16.61 -14.23
CA GLU A 152 -1.40 -17.99 -14.71
C GLU A 152 -1.56 -19.04 -13.59
N PHE A 153 -1.34 -18.65 -12.32
CA PHE A 153 -1.30 -19.51 -11.11
C PHE A 153 -2.45 -19.23 -10.12
N GLY A 154 -3.28 -18.22 -10.38
CA GLY A 154 -4.45 -17.84 -9.59
C GLY A 154 -5.23 -16.77 -10.34
N GLY A 155 -6.55 -16.66 -10.14
CA GLY A 155 -7.45 -15.81 -10.93
C GLY A 155 -7.19 -14.29 -10.79
N ILE A 156 -8.20 -13.52 -10.40
CA ILE A 156 -8.02 -12.10 -10.12
C ILE A 156 -7.08 -12.01 -8.90
N THR A 157 -5.91 -11.41 -9.10
CA THR A 157 -4.84 -11.34 -8.10
C THR A 157 -4.50 -9.88 -7.84
N ASP A 158 -4.40 -9.52 -6.56
CA ASP A 158 -3.99 -8.19 -6.11
C ASP A 158 -2.47 -8.04 -6.32
N PRO A 159 -1.96 -7.04 -7.05
CA PRO A 159 -0.53 -6.78 -7.21
C PRO A 159 0.26 -6.70 -5.89
N PHE A 160 -0.40 -6.34 -4.79
CA PHE A 160 0.22 -6.25 -3.47
C PHE A 160 0.36 -7.61 -2.76
N ASP A 161 -0.26 -8.68 -3.28
CA ASP A 161 -0.16 -10.05 -2.76
C ASP A 161 1.21 -10.67 -3.07
N THR A 162 2.24 -10.08 -2.46
CA THR A 162 3.65 -10.41 -2.61
C THR A 162 4.19 -10.97 -1.30
N ASN A 163 5.14 -11.90 -1.41
CA ASN A 163 5.91 -12.31 -0.25
C ASN A 163 6.87 -11.19 0.13
N THR A 164 6.48 -10.40 1.13
CA THR A 164 7.19 -9.18 1.58
C THR A 164 8.61 -9.42 2.10
N LYS A 165 9.01 -10.68 2.36
CA LYS A 165 10.41 -11.04 2.66
C LYS A 165 11.30 -11.00 1.41
N TYR A 166 10.71 -11.16 0.23
CA TYR A 166 11.45 -11.38 -1.02
C TYR A 166 11.15 -10.35 -2.10
N CYS A 167 9.92 -9.85 -2.14
CA CYS A 167 9.42 -8.99 -3.22
C CYS A 167 8.49 -7.91 -2.67
N HIS A 168 8.58 -6.72 -3.23
CA HIS A 168 7.66 -5.61 -3.00
C HIS A 168 7.14 -5.10 -4.33
N TYR A 169 5.86 -4.75 -4.36
CA TYR A 169 5.27 -4.04 -5.48
C TYR A 169 5.50 -2.54 -5.32
N ASP A 170 6.04 -1.88 -6.35
CA ASP A 170 6.17 -0.43 -6.44
C ASP A 170 4.97 0.12 -7.24
N GLU A 171 4.06 0.79 -6.53
CA GLU A 171 2.86 1.37 -7.12
C GLU A 171 3.19 2.52 -8.09
N ALA A 172 4.24 3.29 -7.83
CA ALA A 172 4.60 4.46 -8.63
C ALA A 172 5.10 4.07 -10.03
N HIS A 173 5.81 2.94 -10.12
CA HIS A 173 6.36 2.42 -11.38
C HIS A 173 5.63 1.18 -11.93
N GLN A 174 4.62 0.69 -11.20
CA GLN A 174 3.86 -0.53 -11.52
C GLN A 174 4.77 -1.75 -11.75
N ASP A 175 5.89 -1.82 -11.03
CA ASP A 175 6.86 -2.89 -11.15
C ASP A 175 7.13 -3.57 -9.80
N TYR A 176 7.92 -4.64 -9.84
CA TYR A 176 8.26 -5.42 -8.66
C TYR A 176 9.75 -5.32 -8.39
N LEU A 177 10.07 -5.03 -7.13
CA LEU A 177 11.42 -4.91 -6.63
C LEU A 177 11.73 -6.04 -5.64
N TYR A 178 12.95 -6.55 -5.69
CA TYR A 178 13.38 -7.71 -4.93
C TYR A 178 14.40 -7.33 -3.85
N GLN A 179 14.41 -8.07 -2.76
CA GLN A 179 15.39 -7.89 -1.69
C GLN A 179 16.57 -8.88 -1.81
N ASP A 180 17.66 -8.64 -1.08
CA ASP A 180 18.84 -9.50 -1.11
C ASP A 180 18.54 -10.92 -0.55
N GLU A 181 17.52 -11.05 0.30
CA GLU A 181 16.99 -12.32 0.81
C GLU A 181 16.57 -13.25 -0.33
N TRP A 182 15.98 -12.70 -1.40
CA TRP A 182 15.59 -13.50 -2.57
C TRP A 182 16.81 -14.05 -3.30
N ILE A 183 17.88 -13.27 -3.36
CA ILE A 183 19.14 -13.69 -3.97
C ILE A 183 19.79 -14.79 -3.13
N ASN A 184 19.84 -14.60 -1.80
CA ASN A 184 20.39 -15.59 -0.89
C ASN A 184 19.64 -16.93 -0.98
N PHE A 185 18.31 -16.88 -1.07
CA PHE A 185 17.49 -18.07 -1.30
C PHE A 185 17.84 -18.76 -2.62
N LEU A 186 17.90 -18.02 -3.75
CA LEU A 186 18.25 -18.60 -5.05
C LEU A 186 19.67 -19.20 -5.08
N VAL A 187 20.63 -18.52 -4.47
CA VAL A 187 22.01 -18.99 -4.33
C VAL A 187 22.05 -20.30 -3.56
N LYS A 188 21.36 -20.37 -2.42
CA LYS A 188 21.26 -21.60 -1.61
C LYS A 188 20.57 -22.73 -2.37
N LEU A 189 19.47 -22.44 -3.07
CA LEU A 189 18.73 -23.41 -3.88
C LEU A 189 19.63 -24.07 -4.95
N ILE A 190 20.49 -23.27 -5.60
CA ILE A 190 21.44 -23.74 -6.62
C ILE A 190 22.58 -24.54 -6.00
N HIS A 191 23.20 -24.03 -4.92
CA HIS A 191 24.32 -24.71 -4.26
C HIS A 191 23.92 -26.06 -3.66
N ASP A 192 22.79 -26.11 -2.97
CA ASP A 192 22.28 -27.32 -2.33
C ASP A 192 21.69 -28.31 -3.35
N GLN A 193 21.58 -27.90 -4.63
CA GLN A 193 20.92 -28.66 -5.70
C GLN A 193 19.51 -29.17 -5.33
N LYS A 194 18.82 -28.47 -4.42
CA LYS A 194 17.49 -28.86 -3.92
C LYS A 194 16.44 -28.92 -5.01
N LEU A 195 16.63 -28.16 -6.10
CA LEU A 195 15.72 -28.13 -7.25
C LEU A 195 16.52 -27.95 -8.54
N LYS A 196 16.37 -28.86 -9.49
CA LYS A 196 17.04 -28.74 -10.79
C LYS A 196 16.23 -27.86 -11.75
N LYS A 197 16.93 -27.42 -12.80
CA LYS A 197 16.35 -26.55 -13.82
C LYS A 197 15.15 -27.15 -14.53
N ASP A 198 15.18 -28.44 -14.79
CA ASP A 198 14.09 -29.13 -15.45
C ASP A 198 12.91 -29.35 -14.51
N ASP A 199 13.17 -29.56 -13.22
CA ASP A 199 12.12 -29.74 -12.20
C ASP A 199 11.27 -28.47 -12.06
N TRP A 200 11.88 -27.29 -11.94
CA TRP A 200 11.09 -26.05 -11.80
C TRP A 200 10.32 -25.68 -13.07
N LYS A 201 10.85 -26.03 -14.26
CA LYS A 201 10.13 -25.84 -15.53
C LYS A 201 8.92 -26.75 -15.61
N GLU A 202 9.07 -28.01 -15.21
CA GLU A 202 7.99 -28.98 -15.17
C GLU A 202 6.91 -28.58 -14.15
N LYS A 203 7.31 -28.15 -12.95
CA LYS A 203 6.38 -27.63 -11.94
C LYS A 203 5.63 -26.41 -12.43
N PHE A 204 6.31 -25.50 -13.12
CA PHE A 204 5.67 -24.34 -13.75
C PHE A 204 4.63 -24.76 -14.80
N ARG A 205 4.99 -25.70 -15.68
CA ARG A 205 4.09 -26.24 -16.73
C ARG A 205 2.85 -26.89 -16.13
N LEU A 206 3.02 -27.62 -15.04
CA LEU A 206 1.94 -28.27 -14.29
C LEU A 206 1.17 -27.29 -13.38
N LYS A 207 1.56 -26.02 -13.33
CA LYS A 207 1.01 -24.98 -12.45
C LYS A 207 1.02 -25.39 -10.97
N GLN A 208 2.03 -26.15 -10.57
CA GLN A 208 2.21 -26.60 -9.20
C GLN A 208 3.02 -25.57 -8.42
N THR A 209 2.58 -25.30 -7.19
CA THR A 209 3.26 -24.38 -6.28
C THR A 209 3.98 -25.15 -5.19
N LEU A 210 5.16 -24.66 -4.83
CA LEU A 210 6.01 -25.20 -3.77
C LEU A 210 5.97 -24.27 -2.57
N ASN A 211 6.01 -24.85 -1.37
CA ASN A 211 6.15 -24.07 -0.16
C ASN A 211 7.61 -23.64 -0.02
N ILE A 212 7.87 -22.33 -0.06
CA ILE A 212 9.24 -21.81 0.07
C ILE A 212 9.93 -22.22 1.37
N GLY A 213 9.18 -22.39 2.47
CA GLY A 213 9.74 -22.79 3.77
C GLY A 213 10.36 -24.19 3.80
N GLU A 214 10.00 -25.08 2.85
CA GLU A 214 10.62 -26.41 2.71
C GLU A 214 12.00 -26.33 2.04
N TYR A 215 12.28 -25.22 1.35
CA TYR A 215 13.49 -25.00 0.57
C TYR A 215 14.44 -23.97 1.21
N GLU A 216 13.97 -23.19 2.19
CA GLU A 216 14.80 -22.38 3.09
C GLU A 216 15.78 -23.21 3.93
#